data_AF-X1SEB7-F1
#
_entry.id   AF-X1SEB7-F1
#
_cell.length_a   1.000
_cell.length_b   1.000
_cell.length_c   1.000
_cell.angle_alpha   90.00
_cell.angle_beta   90.00
_cell.angle_gamma   90.00
#
_symmetry.space_group_name_H-M   'P 1'
#
loop_
_entity.id
_entity.type
_entity.pdbx_description
1 polymer ?
#
loop_
_entity_poly.entity_id
_entity_poly.type
_entity_poly.pdbx_seq_one_letter_code
_entity_poly.pdbx_strand_id
1 'polypeptide(L)' 'AHGRTDSHPDEIYFVSKLPKTRSGKIMRRVLKAVANDATIGDLTTLEDEASVEEIVSAYQELKKAKE' A
#
# COMPACT_ATOMS: atom_id res chain seq x y z
N ALA A 1 23.77 -4.84 17.52
CA ALA A 1 22.30 -4.92 17.36
C ALA A 1 22.00 -5.88 16.22
N HIS A 2 21.63 -7.13 16.50
CA HIS A 2 21.13 -8.03 15.47
C HIS A 2 19.71 -7.57 15.14
N GLY A 3 19.53 -7.02 13.94
CA GLY A 3 18.22 -6.59 13.46
C GLY A 3 17.26 -7.77 13.46
N ARG A 4 16.01 -7.52 13.88
CA ARG A 4 14.92 -8.50 13.89
C ARG A 4 14.81 -9.13 12.49
N THR A 5 15.22 -10.40 12.35
CA THR A 5 15.12 -11.19 11.10
C THR A 5 13.79 -11.92 10.99
N ASP A 6 12.80 -11.49 11.77
CA ASP A 6 11.45 -12.03 11.72
C ASP A 6 10.81 -11.65 10.39
N SER A 7 10.55 -12.66 9.54
CA SER A 7 9.90 -12.49 8.24
C SER A 7 8.36 -12.46 8.35
N HIS A 8 7.81 -12.42 9.57
CA HIS A 8 6.38 -12.44 9.79
C HIS A 8 5.85 -11.00 9.73
N PRO A 9 4.76 -10.77 8.98
CA PRO A 9 4.14 -9.46 8.98
C PRO A 9 3.53 -9.17 10.35
N ASP A 10 3.68 -7.95 10.83
CA ASP A 10 2.97 -7.52 12.04
C ASP A 10 1.45 -7.62 11.83
N GLU A 11 0.97 -7.25 10.64
CA GLU A 11 -0.45 -7.27 10.26
C GLU A 11 -0.66 -7.58 8.78
N ILE A 12 -1.82 -8.15 8.47
CA ILE A 12 -2.25 -8.46 7.10
C ILE A 12 -3.65 -7.88 6.90
N TYR A 13 -3.82 -7.14 5.80
CA TYR A 13 -5.11 -6.60 5.39
C TYR A 13 -5.45 -7.07 3.98
N PHE A 14 -6.71 -7.43 3.76
CA PHE A 14 -7.20 -7.91 2.48
C PHE A 14 -7.85 -6.78 1.70
N VAL A 15 -7.46 -6.62 0.45
CA VAL A 15 -7.98 -5.62 -0.47
C VAL A 15 -8.46 -6.31 -1.74
N SER A 16 -9.46 -5.75 -2.40
CA SER A 16 -10.01 -6.30 -3.63
C SER A 16 -9.07 -6.09 -4.82
N LYS A 17 -8.32 -4.97 -4.83
CA LYS A 17 -7.35 -4.64 -5.88
C LYS A 17 -6.03 -4.12 -5.33
N LEU A 18 -4.97 -4.38 -6.09
CA LEU A 18 -3.64 -3.79 -5.86
C LEU A 18 -3.34 -2.77 -6.97
N PRO A 19 -2.62 -1.68 -6.65
CA PRO A 19 -2.21 -0.71 -7.65
C PRO A 19 -1.24 -1.35 -8.63
N LYS A 20 -1.69 -1.47 -9.89
CA LYS A 20 -0.93 -2.07 -10.98
C LYS A 20 -0.79 -1.09 -12.13
N THR A 21 0.37 -1.11 -12.77
CA THR A 21 0.57 -0.42 -14.06
C THR A 21 -0.25 -1.09 -15.16
N ARG A 22 -0.46 -0.41 -16.28
CA ARG A 22 -1.06 -1.00 -17.50
C ARG A 22 -0.34 -2.24 -18.05
N SER A 23 0.88 -2.52 -17.59
CA SER A 23 1.64 -3.73 -17.89
C SER A 23 1.44 -4.87 -16.86
N GLY A 24 0.56 -4.69 -15.87
CA GLY A 24 0.27 -5.65 -14.80
C GLY A 24 1.24 -5.64 -13.62
N LYS A 25 2.33 -4.87 -13.67
CA LYS A 25 3.30 -4.77 -12.57
C LYS A 25 2.70 -4.04 -11.37
N ILE A 26 2.87 -4.61 -10.16
CA ILE A 26 2.44 -3.99 -8.90
C ILE A 26 3.31 -2.77 -8.59
N MET A 27 2.67 -1.62 -8.35
CA MET A 27 3.32 -0.37 -8.00
C MET A 27 3.59 -0.31 -6.48
N ARG A 28 4.55 -1.12 -6.01
CA ARG A 28 4.93 -1.18 -4.59
C ARG A 28 5.33 0.17 -3.99
N ARG A 29 5.81 1.13 -4.81
CA ARG A 29 6.12 2.49 -4.35
C ARG A 29 4.90 3.23 -3.79
N VAL A 30 3.72 3.00 -4.37
CA VAL A 30 2.47 3.63 -3.91
C VAL A 30 2.09 3.03 -2.57
N LEU A 31 2.12 1.69 -2.45
CA LEU A 31 1.89 1.00 -1.18
C LEU A 31 2.82 1.53 -0.06
N LYS A 32 4.11 1.70 -0.37
CA LYS A 32 5.08 2.29 0.56
C LYS A 32 4.76 3.74 0.91
N ALA A 33 4.37 4.57 -0.06
CA ALA A 33 4.05 5.97 0.21
C ALA A 33 2.86 6.07 1.17
N VAL A 34 1.79 5.32 0.91
CA VAL A 34 0.60 5.26 1.78
C VAL A 34 0.97 4.80 3.19
N ALA A 35 1.71 3.70 3.30
CA ALA A 35 2.12 3.14 4.60
C ALA A 35 3.07 4.04 5.42
N ASN A 36 3.69 5.04 4.80
CA ASN A 36 4.55 6.01 5.46
C ASN A 36 3.93 7.41 5.55
N ASP A 37 2.62 7.55 5.27
CA ASP A 37 1.92 8.84 5.22
C ASP A 37 2.64 9.87 4.31
N ALA A 38 3.29 9.38 3.23
CA ALA A 38 4.08 10.18 2.29
C ALA A 38 3.29 10.51 1.01
N THR A 39 3.71 11.55 0.30
CA THR A 39 3.05 11.98 -0.95
C THR A 39 3.13 10.89 -2.02
N ILE A 40 1.97 10.50 -2.54
CA ILE A 40 1.86 9.61 -3.69
C ILE A 40 2.27 10.42 -4.93
N GLY A 41 3.44 10.10 -5.50
CA GLY A 41 3.93 10.75 -6.72
C GLY A 41 3.13 10.37 -7.97
N ASP A 42 3.72 10.53 -9.15
CA ASP A 42 3.08 10.27 -10.46
C ASP A 42 2.30 8.94 -10.52
N LEU A 43 1.09 8.94 -11.06
CA LEU A 43 0.21 7.77 -11.23
C LEU A 43 -0.19 7.52 -12.71
N THR A 44 0.35 8.28 -13.66
CA THR A 44 -0.05 8.26 -15.08
C THR A 44 0.03 6.89 -15.77
N THR A 45 0.86 5.98 -15.25
CA THR A 45 1.06 4.62 -15.78
C THR A 45 0.16 3.56 -15.15
N LEU A 46 -0.64 3.95 -14.16
CA LEU A 46 -1.58 3.09 -13.46
C LEU A 46 -2.69 2.62 -14.41
N GLU A 47 -3.16 1.41 -14.19
CA GLU A 47 -4.29 0.83 -14.91
C GLU A 47 -5.63 1.36 -14.38
N ASP A 48 -5.76 1.46 -13.06
CA ASP A 48 -6.99 1.83 -12.36
C ASP A 48 -6.67 2.67 -11.12
N GLU A 49 -7.01 3.96 -11.15
CA GLU A 49 -6.81 4.90 -10.04
C GLU A 49 -7.62 4.57 -8.79
N ALA A 50 -8.78 3.91 -8.95
CA ALA A 50 -9.60 3.50 -7.81
C ALA A 50 -8.87 2.51 -6.89
N SER A 51 -7.91 1.75 -7.43
CA SER A 51 -7.06 0.87 -6.62
C SER A 51 -6.23 1.63 -5.59
N VAL A 52 -5.84 2.87 -5.85
CA VAL A 52 -5.05 3.67 -4.90
C VAL A 52 -5.94 4.18 -3.77
N GLU A 53 -7.14 4.65 -4.08
CA GLU A 53 -8.13 5.10 -3.10
C GLU A 53 -8.50 3.98 -2.11
N GLU A 54 -8.69 2.76 -2.63
CA GLU A 54 -8.97 1.58 -1.79
C GLU A 54 -7.83 1.29 -0.81
N ILE A 55 -6.57 1.30 -1.28
CA ILE A 55 -5.40 1.10 -0.41
C ILE A 55 -5.32 2.19 0.66
N VAL A 56 -5.58 3.45 0.31
CA VAL A 56 -5.56 4.56 1.26
C VAL A 56 -6.63 4.36 2.32
N SER A 57 -7.86 4.03 1.93
CA SER A 57 -8.95 3.77 2.88
C SER A 57 -8.62 2.62 3.83
N ALA A 58 -8.15 1.49 3.28
CA ALA A 58 -7.70 0.32 4.05
C ALA A 58 -6.61 0.67 5.06
N TYR A 59 -5.61 1.48 4.66
CA TYR A 59 -4.56 1.94 5.56
C TYR A 59 -5.08 2.86 6.67
N GLN A 60 -6.01 3.76 6.36
CA GLN A 60 -6.61 4.65 7.37
C GLN A 60 -7.44 3.86 8.40
N GLU A 61 -8.15 2.82 7.97
CA GLU A 61 -8.85 1.91 8.88
C GLU A 61 -7.88 1.16 9.78
N LEU A 62 -6.78 0.63 9.21
CA LEU A 62 -5.75 -0.06 9.96
C LEU A 62 -5.07 0.86 10.98
N LYS A 63 -4.83 2.12 10.63
CA LYS A 63 -4.29 3.14 11.53
C LYS A 63 -5.25 3.44 12.69
N LYS A 64 -6.54 3.63 12.39
CA LYS A 64 -7.58 3.85 13.42
C LYS A 64 -7.75 2.66 14.37
N ALA A 65 -7.59 1.43 13.88
CA ALA A 65 -7.70 0.24 14.71
C ALA A 65 -6.50 0.07 15.69
N LYS A 66 -5.39 0.77 15.45
CA LYS A 66 -4.20 0.78 16.33
C LYS A 66 -4.23 1.88 17.40
N GLU A 67 -5.04 2.92 17.21
CA GLU A 67 -5.21 4.03 18.16
C GLU A 67 -6.27 3.68 19.22
#